data_AF-A0A965IC58-F1
#
_entry.id   AF-A0A965IC58-F1
#
_cell.length_a   1.000
_cell.length_b   1.000
_cell.length_c   1.000
_cell.angle_alpha   90.00
_cell.angle_beta   90.00
_cell.angle_gamma   90.00
#
_symmetry.space_group_name_H-M   'P 1'
#
loop_
_entity.id
_entity.type
_entity.pdbx_description
1 polymer ?
#
loop_
_entity_poly.entity_id
_entity_poly.type
_entity_poly.pdbx_seq_one_letter_code
_entity_poly.pdbx_strand_id
1 'polypeptide(L)'
;MRTGSKVVCVDDKFPVEIMIYYTHLPIKGRIYTIRDVGVGVGIDGESGQIAVTLEEIGNPKSKVAPYMERGFKQERFQEIQEPEDVENFAEQPEEELV
;
A
#
# COMPACT_ATOMS: atom_id res chain seq x y z
N MET A 1 7.59 -1.64 5.19
CA MET A 1 6.78 -1.11 4.07
C MET A 1 5.94 0.07 4.53
N ARG A 2 6.18 1.24 3.95
CA ARG A 2 5.49 2.50 4.20
C ARG A 2 5.07 3.13 2.86
N THR A 3 4.28 4.20 2.90
CA THR A 3 4.03 5.02 1.71
C THR A 3 5.36 5.48 1.10
N GLY A 4 5.49 5.38 -0.23
CA GLY A 4 6.71 5.66 -0.99
C GLY A 4 7.66 4.46 -1.17
N SER A 5 7.46 3.36 -0.43
CA SER A 5 8.32 2.16 -0.56
C SER A 5 8.26 1.57 -1.96
N LYS A 6 9.42 1.18 -2.51
CA LYS A 6 9.51 0.37 -3.74
C LYS A 6 9.45 -1.11 -3.40
N VAL A 7 8.49 -1.81 -4.00
CA VAL A 7 8.20 -3.21 -3.69
C VAL A 7 8.12 -4.05 -4.96
N VAL A 8 8.49 -5.32 -4.86
CA VAL A 8 8.25 -6.32 -5.91
C VAL A 8 7.04 -7.16 -5.54
N CYS A 9 6.15 -7.43 -6.49
CA CYS A 9 5.07 -8.40 -6.29
C CYS A 9 5.67 -9.82 -6.29
N VAL A 10 5.50 -10.57 -5.21
CA VAL A 10 6.01 -11.94 -5.06
C VAL A 10 4.91 -13.00 -5.20
N ASP A 11 3.65 -12.61 -5.00
CA ASP A 11 2.47 -13.47 -5.16
C ASP A 11 1.32 -12.78 -5.92
N ASP A 12 1.16 -13.16 -7.19
CA ASP A 12 0.11 -12.70 -8.10
C ASP A 12 -1.08 -13.68 -8.21
N LYS A 13 -1.22 -14.61 -7.26
CA LYS A 13 -2.34 -15.55 -7.24
C LYS A 13 -3.59 -14.92 -6.65
N PHE A 14 -4.50 -14.49 -7.52
CA PHE A 14 -5.78 -13.92 -7.16
C PHE A 14 -6.94 -14.85 -7.52
N PRO A 15 -7.99 -14.96 -6.67
CA PRO A 15 -9.22 -15.65 -7.05
C PRO A 15 -9.87 -14.97 -8.26
N VAL A 16 -10.43 -15.76 -9.19
CA VAL A 16 -10.99 -15.25 -10.45
C VAL A 16 -12.11 -14.24 -10.20
N GLU A 17 -12.88 -14.48 -9.14
CA GLU A 17 -14.04 -13.69 -8.74
C GLU A 17 -13.67 -12.26 -8.37
N ILE A 18 -12.43 -11.98 -7.94
CA ILE A 18 -12.05 -10.61 -7.57
C ILE A 18 -11.86 -9.72 -8.79
N MET A 19 -11.63 -10.27 -9.98
CA MET A 19 -11.30 -9.50 -11.17
C MET A 19 -12.38 -8.48 -11.54
N ILE A 20 -13.65 -8.72 -11.17
CA ILE A 20 -14.75 -7.78 -11.41
C ILE A 20 -14.64 -6.48 -10.58
N TYR A 21 -13.81 -6.48 -9.53
CA TYR A 21 -13.68 -5.36 -8.60
C TYR A 21 -12.43 -4.51 -8.85
N TYR A 22 -11.49 -4.98 -9.67
CA TYR A 22 -10.18 -4.38 -9.87
C TYR A 22 -9.98 -4.01 -11.34
N THR A 23 -9.33 -2.86 -11.60
CA THR A 23 -8.99 -2.47 -12.97
C THR A 23 -7.82 -3.31 -13.48
N HIS A 24 -6.80 -3.50 -12.64
CA HIS A 24 -5.61 -4.30 -12.93
C HIS A 24 -5.17 -5.04 -11.68
N LEU A 25 -4.51 -6.18 -11.87
CA LEU A 25 -3.91 -6.95 -10.79
C LEU A 25 -2.37 -6.87 -10.86
N PRO A 26 -1.68 -6.86 -9.70
CA PRO A 26 -0.23 -6.96 -9.63
C PRO A 26 0.29 -8.21 -10.33
N ILE A 27 1.42 -8.09 -11.01
CA ILE A 27 2.07 -9.18 -11.74
C ILE A 27 3.34 -9.55 -11.01
N LYS A 28 3.57 -10.85 -10.79
CA LYS A 28 4.75 -11.33 -10.09
C LYS A 28 6.04 -10.87 -10.78
N GLY A 29 7.00 -10.43 -9.98
CA GLY A 29 8.30 -9.93 -10.42
C GLY A 29 8.29 -8.48 -10.89
N ARG A 30 7.13 -7.83 -11.02
CA ARG A 30 7.07 -6.39 -11.31
C ARG A 30 7.28 -5.56 -10.06
N ILE A 31 7.92 -4.41 -10.27
CA ILE A 31 8.16 -3.40 -9.26
C ILE A 31 7.01 -2.39 -9.26
N TYR A 32 6.58 -2.02 -8.05
CA TYR A 32 5.54 -1.05 -7.78
C TYR A 32 5.97 -0.10 -6.66
N THR A 33 5.28 1.03 -6.54
CA THR A 33 5.50 2.02 -5.48
C THR A 33 4.26 2.07 -4.60
N ILE A 34 4.43 1.97 -3.29
CA ILE A 34 3.30 2.04 -2.35
C ILE A 34 2.76 3.46 -2.31
N ARG A 35 1.50 3.65 -2.72
CA ARG A 35 0.79 4.94 -2.66
C ARG A 35 0.24 5.21 -1.27
N ASP A 36 -0.32 4.20 -0.63
CA ASP A 36 -0.90 4.30 0.72
C ASP A 36 -0.99 2.94 1.41
N VAL A 37 -0.99 2.94 2.75
CA VAL A 37 -1.08 1.76 3.61
C VAL A 37 -2.22 1.96 4.61
N GLY A 38 -3.10 0.96 4.75
CA GLY A 38 -4.23 1.04 5.67
C GLY A 38 -4.78 -0.31 6.11
N VAL A 39 -5.78 -0.27 6.98
CA VAL A 39 -6.52 -1.47 7.40
C VAL A 39 -7.52 -1.84 6.31
N GLY A 40 -7.29 -2.99 5.69
CA GLY A 40 -8.16 -3.62 4.73
C GLY A 40 -9.23 -4.51 5.37
N VAL A 41 -10.21 -4.84 4.55
CA VAL A 41 -11.28 -5.80 4.86
C VAL A 41 -11.13 -6.99 3.92
N GLY A 42 -11.09 -8.19 4.48
CA GLY A 42 -11.02 -9.45 3.73
C GLY A 42 -12.27 -9.73 2.91
N ILE A 43 -12.20 -10.74 2.04
CA ILE A 43 -13.35 -11.19 1.24
C ILE A 43 -14.47 -11.77 2.14
N ASP A 44 -14.08 -12.29 3.29
CA ASP A 44 -14.95 -12.75 4.38
C ASP A 44 -15.62 -11.61 5.16
N GLY A 45 -15.22 -10.35 4.93
CA GLY A 45 -15.71 -9.19 5.67
C GLY A 45 -14.93 -8.92 6.97
N GLU A 46 -13.92 -9.73 7.29
CA GLU A 46 -13.10 -9.54 8.49
C GLU A 46 -12.13 -8.38 8.28
N SER A 47 -12.11 -7.45 9.24
CA SER A 47 -11.15 -6.34 9.27
C SER A 47 -9.84 -6.77 9.94
N GLY A 48 -8.74 -6.05 9.64
CA GLY A 48 -7.46 -6.25 10.33
C GLY A 48 -6.33 -6.74 9.43
N GLN A 49 -6.61 -7.00 8.16
CA GLN A 49 -5.56 -7.24 7.17
C GLN A 49 -4.90 -5.92 6.79
N ILE A 50 -3.58 -5.89 6.63
CA ILE A 50 -2.91 -4.70 6.11
C ILE A 50 -3.04 -4.69 4.59
N ALA A 51 -3.66 -3.64 4.07
CA ALA A 51 -3.86 -3.42 2.65
C ALA A 51 -3.01 -2.25 2.17
N VAL A 52 -2.51 -2.36 0.94
CA VAL A 52 -1.70 -1.35 0.27
C VAL A 52 -2.32 -0.96 -1.06
N THR A 53 -2.21 0.31 -1.44
CA THR A 53 -2.48 0.79 -2.80
C THR A 53 -1.16 1.08 -3.51
N LEU A 54 -1.14 1.00 -4.85
CA LEU A 54 0.08 1.11 -5.65
C LEU A 54 -0.03 2.32 -6.57
N GLU A 55 1.01 3.15 -6.70
CA GLU A 55 0.96 4.33 -7.57
C GLU A 55 0.60 3.99 -9.01
N GLU A 56 1.12 2.86 -9.51
CA GLU A 56 0.97 2.41 -10.89
C GLU A 56 -0.40 1.78 -11.18
N ILE A 57 -1.18 1.45 -10.15
CA ILE A 57 -2.51 0.84 -10.29
C ILE A 57 -3.55 1.68 -9.55
N GLY A 58 -4.43 2.35 -10.30
CA GLY A 58 -5.62 3.02 -9.76
C GLY A 58 -6.82 2.08 -9.78
N ASN A 59 -7.25 1.61 -8.61
CA ASN A 59 -8.40 0.72 -8.48
C ASN A 59 -9.72 1.47 -8.24
N PRO A 60 -10.87 0.87 -8.60
CA PRO A 60 -12.16 1.42 -8.23
C PRO A 60 -12.31 1.47 -6.71
N LYS A 61 -13.04 2.48 -6.24
CA LYS A 61 -13.46 2.57 -4.84
C LYS A 61 -14.48 1.49 -4.51
N SER A 62 -14.50 1.08 -3.24
CA SER A 62 -15.60 0.27 -2.71
C SER A 62 -16.93 0.98 -2.96
N LYS A 63 -18.00 0.20 -3.16
CA LYS A 63 -19.38 0.73 -3.22
C LYS A 63 -20.01 0.89 -1.83
N VAL A 64 -19.28 0.51 -0.78
CA VAL A 64 -19.70 0.57 0.61
C VAL A 64 -18.86 1.62 1.32
N ALA A 65 -19.49 2.47 2.14
CA ALA A 65 -18.80 3.44 2.97
C ALA A 65 -17.73 2.74 3.84
N PRO A 66 -16.52 3.31 4.01
CA PRO A 66 -16.12 4.68 3.66
C PRO A 66 -15.62 4.88 2.21
N TYR A 67 -15.96 4.00 1.27
CA TYR A 67 -15.63 4.10 -0.16
C TYR A 67 -14.12 4.20 -0.43
N MET A 68 -13.33 3.47 0.35
CA MET A 68 -11.88 3.39 0.15
C MET A 68 -11.54 2.73 -1.18
N GLU A 69 -10.41 3.13 -1.76
CA GLU A 69 -9.83 2.41 -2.89
C GLU A 69 -9.56 0.95 -2.49
N ARG A 70 -9.83 0.01 -3.41
CA ARG A 70 -9.55 -1.39 -3.15
C ARG A 70 -8.05 -1.64 -3.24
N GLY A 71 -7.44 -1.86 -2.07
CA GLY A 71 -6.04 -2.23 -1.96
C GLY A 71 -5.78 -3.71 -2.22
N PHE A 72 -4.51 -4.08 -2.11
CA PHE A 72 -3.98 -5.43 -2.17
C PHE A 72 -3.40 -5.80 -0.81
N LYS A 73 -3.40 -7.09 -0.47
CA LYS A 73 -2.77 -7.52 0.79
C LYS A 73 -1.27 -7.24 0.76
N GLN A 74 -0.75 -6.64 1.84
CA GLN A 74 0.67 -6.31 1.96
C GLN A 74 1.59 -7.52 1.78
N GLU A 75 1.18 -8.70 2.28
CA GLU A 75 1.92 -9.97 2.20
C GLU A 75 2.24 -10.45 0.78
N ARG A 76 1.59 -9.87 -0.26
CA ARG A 76 1.88 -10.17 -1.68
C ARG A 76 3.12 -9.46 -2.21
N PHE A 77 3.71 -8.56 -1.42
CA PHE A 77 4.80 -7.70 -1.84
C PHE A 77 5.99 -7.83 -0.90
N GLN A 78 7.18 -7.73 -1.49
CA GLN A 78 8.43 -7.67 -0.77
C GLN A 78 9.14 -6.35 -1.09
N GLU A 79 9.62 -5.66 -0.06
CA GLU A 79 10.33 -4.39 -0.19
C GLU A 79 11.72 -4.62 -0.80
N ILE A 80 12.08 -3.84 -1.83
CA ILE A 80 13.31 -4.05 -2.62
C ILE A 80 14.50 -3.33 -1.99
N GLN A 81 14.25 -2.18 -1.34
CA GLN A 81 15.23 -1.38 -0.61
C GLN A 81 14.55 -0.77 0.61
N GLU A 82 15.31 -0.56 1.68
CA GLU A 82 14.86 0.28 2.78
C GLU A 82 14.62 1.69 2.22
N PRO A 83 13.42 2.26 2.43
CA PRO A 83 13.12 3.61 1.95
C PRO A 83 14.11 4.57 2.58
N GLU A 84 14.79 5.40 1.78
CA GLU A 84 15.70 6.43 2.29
C GLU A 84 15.02 7.15 3.46
N ASP A 85 15.67 7.13 4.62
CA ASP A 85 15.14 7.80 5.79
C ASP A 85 15.11 9.29 5.51
N VAL A 86 13.90 9.80 5.24
CA VAL A 86 13.62 11.21 5.40
C VAL A 86 13.59 11.46 6.91
N GLU A 87 14.77 11.52 7.53
CA GLU A 87 14.96 12.22 8.79
C GLU A 87 14.57 13.68 8.55
N ASN A 88 13.36 14.06 8.92
CA ASN A 88 13.02 15.45 9.09
C ASN A 88 11.86 15.62 10.07
N PHE A 89 12.20 15.59 11.36
CA PHE A 89 11.46 16.32 12.38
C PHE A 89 12.45 17.03 13.33
N ALA A 90 12.77 18.27 12.94
CA ALA A 90 13.05 19.44 13.78
C ALA A 90 14.23 19.38 14.79
N GLU A 91 15.40 19.87 14.36
CA GLU A 91 16.26 20.66 15.25
C GLU A 91 15.50 21.97 15.57
N GLN A 92 15.01 22.12 16.81
CA GLN A 92 14.67 23.44 17.32
C GLN A 92 15.99 24.14 17.69
N PRO A 93 16.33 25.31 17.14
CA PRO A 93 17.41 26.10 17.68
C PRO A 93 16.91 26.70 19.00
N GLU A 94 17.41 26.23 20.14
CA GLU A 94 17.32 27.03 21.37
C GLU A 94 18.34 28.16 21.25
N GLU A 95 17.80 29.38 21.11
CA GLU A 95 18.52 30.63 21.06
C GLU A 95 19.52 30.76 22.23
N GLU A 96 20.74 31.09 21.87
CA GLU A 96 21.73 31.69 22.76
C GLU A 96 21.22 33.09 23.19
N LEU A 97 20.78 33.22 24.44
CA LEU A 97 20.63 34.52 25.10
C LEU A 97 21.43 34.52 26.40
N VAL A 98 22.59 35.18 26.27
CA VAL A 98 23.46 35.87 27.24
C VAL A 98 22.84 36.13 28.62
#